data_AF-A0A662TZ70-F1
#
_entry.id   AF-A0A662TZ70-F1
#
_cell.length_a   1.000
_cell.length_b   1.000
_cell.length_c   1.000
_cell.angle_alpha   90.00
_cell.angle_beta   90.00
_cell.angle_gamma   90.00
#
_symmetry.space_group_name_H-M   'P 1'
#
loop_
_entity.id
_entity.type
_entity.pdbx_description
1 polymer ?
#
loop_
_entity_poly.entity_id
_entity_poly.type
_entity_poly.pdbx_seq_one_letter_code
_entity_poly.pdbx_strand_id
1 'polypeptide(L)' 'MVKVRTCSFCGREIEPGTGIMYVKNDGSILWFCSSKC' A
#
# COMPACT_ATOMS: atom_id res chain seq x y z
N MET A 1 17.28 -3.78 2.93
CA MET A 1 16.38 -4.79 2.31
C MET A 1 15.11 -4.10 1.90
N VAL A 2 14.73 -4.24 0.64
CA VAL A 2 13.53 -3.63 0.10
C VAL A 2 12.32 -4.49 0.49
N LYS A 3 11.35 -3.91 1.19
CA LYS A 3 10.11 -4.62 1.55
C LYS A 3 9.09 -4.43 0.44
N VAL A 4 8.83 -5.50 -0.31
CA VAL A 4 7.69 -5.55 -1.24
C VAL A 4 6.41 -5.61 -0.43
N ARG A 5 5.45 -4.75 -0.75
CA ARG A 5 4.14 -4.71 -0.08
C ARG A 5 3.04 -5.00 -1.08
N THR A 6 1.99 -5.66 -0.65
CA THR A 6 0.83 -5.96 -1.49
C THR A 6 -0.23 -4.89 -1.31
N CYS A 7 -0.83 -4.44 -2.40
CA CYS A 7 -1.93 -3.51 -2.37
C CYS A 7 -3.18 -4.16 -1.76
N SER A 8 -3.74 -3.51 -0.75
CA SER A 8 -4.92 -3.98 -0.02
C SER A 8 -6.21 -3.94 -0.84
N PHE A 9 -6.22 -3.24 -1.98
CA PHE A 9 -7.38 -3.11 -2.85
C PHE A 9 -7.34 -4.07 -4.04
N CYS A 10 -6.27 -3.99 -4.86
CA CYS A 10 -6.17 -4.78 -6.10
C CYS A 10 -5.35 -6.08 -5.96
N GLY A 11 -4.70 -6.30 -4.81
CA GLY A 11 -3.88 -7.50 -4.56
C GLY A 11 -2.56 -7.55 -5.33
N ARG A 12 -2.21 -6.51 -6.09
CA ARG A 12 -0.93 -6.45 -6.82
C ARG A 12 0.22 -6.05 -5.90
N GLU A 13 1.43 -6.45 -6.26
CA GLU A 13 2.64 -5.97 -5.59
C GLU A 13 2.87 -4.48 -5.90
N ILE A 14 3.20 -3.73 -4.85
CA ILE A 14 3.54 -2.32 -4.93
C ILE A 14 5.05 -2.24 -5.14
N GLU A 15 5.44 -1.59 -6.23
CA GLU A 15 6.84 -1.32 -6.50
C GLU A 15 7.47 -0.52 -5.35
N PRO A 16 8.65 -0.92 -4.89
CA PRO A 16 9.30 -0.27 -3.76
C PRO A 16 9.65 1.18 -4.06
N GLY A 17 9.35 2.06 -3.10
CA GLY A 17 9.50 3.50 -3.28
C GLY A 17 8.31 4.17 -3.97
N THR A 18 7.29 3.40 -4.36
CA THR A 18 6.04 3.87 -4.96
C THR A 18 4.84 3.47 -4.09
N GLY A 19 3.69 4.09 -4.34
CA GLY A 19 2.42 3.79 -3.67
C GLY A 19 2.07 4.75 -2.53
N ILE A 20 0.96 4.47 -1.87
CA ILE A 20 0.39 5.30 -0.82
C ILE A 20 0.22 4.44 0.44
N MET A 21 0.73 4.95 1.55
CA MET A 21 0.47 4.41 2.88
C MET A 21 -0.66 5.20 3.51
N TYR A 22 -1.80 4.55 3.71
CA TYR A 22 -2.94 5.16 4.38
C TYR A 22 -3.10 4.59 5.79
N VAL A 23 -2.96 5.45 6.79
CA VAL A 23 -3.12 5.08 8.20
C VAL A 23 -4.51 5.53 8.63
N LYS A 24 -5.36 4.58 8.98
CA LYS A 24 -6.70 4.85 9.50
C LYS A 24 -6.63 5.27 10.97
N ASN A 25 -7.68 5.93 11.46
CA ASN A 25 -7.75 6.39 12.86
C ASN A 25 -7.73 5.24 13.89
N ASP A 26 -8.08 4.01 13.51
CA ASP A 26 -7.97 2.80 14.32
C ASP A 26 -6.53 2.25 14.40
N GLY A 27 -5.56 2.87 13.73
CA GLY A 27 -4.17 2.43 13.68
C GLY A 27 -3.87 1.37 12.60
N SER A 28 -4.90 0.91 11.89
CA SER A 28 -4.74 -0.01 10.76
C SER A 28 -4.07 0.68 9.57
N ILE A 29 -3.12 -0.02 8.93
CA ILE A 29 -2.36 0.49 7.78
C ILE A 29 -2.84 -0.20 6.50
N LEU A 30 -3.27 0.59 5.52
CA LEU A 30 -3.63 0.15 4.19
C LEU A 30 -2.57 0.61 3.18
N TRP A 31 -2.28 -0.26 2.22
CA TRP A 31 -1.29 0.02 1.17
C TRP A 31 -1.98 0.05 -0.18
N PHE A 32 -1.77 1.13 -0.93
CA PHE A 32 -2.37 1.33 -2.25
C PHE A 32 -1.28 1.49 -3.30
N CYS A 33 -1.44 0.81 -4.44
CA CYS A 33 -0.48 0.93 -5.55
C CYS A 33 -0.66 2.24 -6.33
N SER A 34 -1.86 2.83 -6.32
CA SER A 34 -2.18 4.06 -7.04
C SER A 34 -3.30 4.82 -6.33
N SER A 35 -3.51 6.10 -6.65
CA SER A 35 -4.61 6.91 -6.11
C SER A 35 -6.01 6.45 -6.52
N LYS A 36 -6.11 5.62 -7.57
CA LYS A 36 -7.36 4.99 -8.02
C LYS A 36 -7.75 3.79 -7.15
N CYS A 37 -6.79 3.20 -6.45
CA CYS A 37 -6.96 1.99 -5.65
C CYS A 37 -7.22 2.32 -4.18
#